data_AF-A0A7W3AAV2-F1
#
_entry.id   AF-A0A7W3AAV2-F1
#
_cell.length_a   1.000
_cell.length_b   1.000
_cell.length_c   1.000
_cell.angle_alpha   90.00
_cell.angle_beta   90.00
_cell.angle_gamma   90.00
#
_symmetry.space_group_name_H-M   'P 1'
#
loop_
_entity.id
_entity.type
_entity.pdbx_description
1 polymer ?
#
loop_
_entity_poly.entity_id
_entity_poly.type
_entity_poly.pdbx_seq_one_letter_code
_entity_poly.pdbx_strand_id
1 'polypeptide(L)' 'MSFLTRVANKLLPDTAKEKIIKHEAKKLVNDNLKLDGELDKHVDALAEKVMGKVDASTIFDAKDIYDKLKAAKSSKD' A
#
# COMPACT_ATOMS: atom_id res chain seq x y z
N MET A 1 5.27 6.73 -11.04
CA MET A 1 3.88 6.42 -10.71
C MET A 1 3.32 5.77 -11.91
N SER A 2 2.83 4.54 -11.76
CA SER A 2 1.83 4.05 -12.71
C SER A 2 0.72 5.11 -12.80
N PHE A 3 0.22 5.35 -14.00
CA PHE A 3 -0.80 6.37 -14.27
C PHE A 3 -1.99 6.24 -13.29
N LEU A 4 -2.36 5.00 -12.98
CA LEU A 4 -3.43 4.66 -12.02
C LEU A 4 -3.13 5.11 -10.59
N THR A 5 -1.89 4.92 -10.11
CA THR A 5 -1.48 5.32 -8.75
C THR A 5 -1.51 6.85 -8.59
N ARG A 6 -1.13 7.58 -9.64
CA ARG A 6 -1.13 9.04 -9.66
C ARG A 6 -2.55 9.61 -9.70
N VAL A 7 -3.42 9.00 -10.51
CA VAL A 7 -4.86 9.32 -10.60
C VAL A 7 -5.54 9.05 -9.26
N ALA A 8 -5.30 7.88 -8.66
CA ALA A 8 -5.83 7.52 -7.35
C ALA A 8 -5.39 8.51 -6.26
N ASN A 9 -4.11 8.89 -6.22
CA ASN A 9 -3.61 9.83 -5.22
C ASN A 9 -4.17 11.25 -5.40
N LYS A 10 -4.43 11.68 -6.64
CA LYS A 10 -4.87 13.06 -6.92
C LYS A 10 -6.39 13.26 -6.88
N LEU A 11 -7.17 12.21 -7.15
CA LEU A 11 -8.63 12.30 -7.34
C LEU A 11 -9.43 11.62 -6.23
N LEU A 12 -8.83 10.71 -5.46
CA LEU A 12 -9.54 10.05 -4.38
C LEU A 12 -9.51 10.91 -3.11
N PRO A 13 -10.63 10.98 -2.37
CA PRO A 13 -10.64 11.55 -1.03
C PRO A 13 -9.76 10.70 -0.09
N ASP A 14 -9.21 11.33 0.95
CA ASP A 14 -8.22 10.68 1.82
C ASP A 14 -8.76 9.41 2.50
N THR A 15 -10.06 9.39 2.84
CA THR A 15 -10.72 8.18 3.38
C THR A 15 -10.72 7.00 2.41
N ALA A 16 -10.80 7.25 1.09
CA ALA A 16 -10.71 6.19 0.09
C ALA A 16 -9.25 5.71 -0.08
N LYS A 17 -8.28 6.64 0.00
CA LYS A 17 -6.85 6.31 -0.03
C LYS A 17 -6.47 5.39 1.14
N GLU A 18 -6.93 5.72 2.35
CA GLU A 18 -6.68 4.90 3.54
C GLU A 18 -7.25 3.49 3.41
N LYS A 19 -8.47 3.35 2.85
CA LYS A 19 -9.06 2.03 2.59
C LYS A 19 -8.23 1.21 1.59
N ILE A 20 -7.71 1.85 0.55
CA ILE A 20 -6.85 1.17 -0.43
C ILE A 20 -5.57 0.68 0.26
N ILE A 21 -4.93 1.52 1.07
CA ILE A 21 -3.71 1.16 1.81
C ILE A 21 -3.97 -0.03 2.74
N LYS A 22 -5.04 0.01 3.54
CA LYS A 22 -5.40 -1.11 4.45
C LYS A 22 -5.66 -2.40 3.68
N HIS A 23 -6.45 -2.33 2.62
CA HIS A 23 -6.79 -3.51 1.80
C HIS A 23 -5.54 -4.12 1.17
N GLU A 24 -4.65 -3.28 0.62
CA GLU A 24 -3.45 -3.75 -0.04
C GLU A 24 -2.41 -4.32 0.94
N ALA A 25 -2.30 -3.72 2.14
CA ALA A 25 -1.47 -4.25 3.21
C ALA A 25 -1.96 -5.62 3.69
N LYS A 26 -3.27 -5.80 3.89
CA LYS A 26 -3.87 -7.10 4.24
C LYS A 26 -3.60 -8.14 3.18
N LYS A 27 -3.85 -7.79 1.92
CA LYS A 27 -3.61 -8.68 0.79
C LYS A 27 -2.14 -9.11 0.75
N LEU A 28 -1.20 -8.19 0.88
CA LEU A 28 0.23 -8.51 0.90
C LEU A 28 0.62 -9.44 2.06
N VAL A 29 0.07 -9.23 3.26
CA VAL A 29 0.36 -10.06 4.43
C VAL A 29 -0.24 -11.46 4.25
N ASN A 30 -1.50 -11.55 3.83
CA ASN A 30 -2.17 -12.83 3.60
C ASN A 30 -1.56 -13.60 2.43
N ASP A 31 -1.20 -12.94 1.33
CA ASP A 31 -0.56 -13.59 0.17
C ASP A 31 0.84 -14.14 0.54
N ASN A 32 1.62 -13.39 1.34
CA ASN A 32 2.98 -13.82 1.71
C ASN A 32 3.01 -14.89 2.81
N LEU A 33 2.12 -14.78 3.80
CA LEU A 33 2.13 -15.66 4.97
C LEU A 33 1.06 -16.77 4.92
N LYS A 34 0.16 -16.74 3.92
CA LYS A 34 -0.97 -17.68 3.75
C LYS A 34 -1.84 -17.80 5.00
N LEU A 35 -2.17 -16.66 5.60
CA LEU A 35 -2.85 -16.59 6.91
C LEU A 35 -4.36 -16.42 6.82
N ASP A 36 -4.97 -16.43 5.63
CA ASP A 36 -6.42 -16.35 5.39
C ASP A 36 -7.18 -15.32 6.28
N GLY A 37 -6.54 -14.18 6.58
CA GLY A 37 -7.14 -13.09 7.35
C GLY A 37 -6.93 -13.14 8.87
N GLU A 38 -6.14 -14.08 9.40
CA GLU A 38 -5.88 -14.21 10.84
C GLU A 38 -5.23 -12.95 11.45
N LEU A 39 -4.38 -12.26 10.67
CA LEU A 39 -3.70 -11.03 11.10
C LEU A 39 -4.37 -9.75 10.60
N ASP A 40 -5.52 -9.81 9.92
CA ASP A 40 -6.15 -8.63 9.30
C ASP A 40 -6.38 -7.49 10.29
N LYS A 41 -6.77 -7.81 11.54
CA LYS A 41 -6.97 -6.81 12.60
C LYS A 41 -5.66 -6.15 13.03
N HIS A 42 -4.57 -6.90 13.11
CA HIS A 42 -3.26 -6.36 13.46
C HIS A 42 -2.70 -5.51 12.33
N VAL A 43 -2.92 -5.92 11.08
CA VAL A 43 -2.54 -5.16 9.88
C VAL A 43 -3.33 -3.86 9.80
N ASP A 44 -4.64 -3.88 10.08
CA ASP A 44 -5.47 -2.66 10.15
C ASP A 44 -4.96 -1.70 11.22
N ALA A 45 -4.75 -2.18 12.45
CA ALA A 45 -4.28 -1.34 13.55
C ALA A 45 -2.90 -0.73 13.26
N LEU A 46 -2.01 -1.48 12.62
CA LEU A 46 -0.70 -0.98 12.20
C LEU A 46 -0.84 0.06 11.08
N ALA A 47 -1.67 -0.21 10.08
CA ALA A 47 -1.92 0.72 8.97
C ALA A 47 -2.50 2.05 9.50
N GLU A 48 -3.47 2.01 10.41
CA GLU A 48 -4.01 3.21 11.06
C GLU A 48 -2.94 4.01 11.81
N LYS A 49 -2.08 3.32 12.58
CA LYS A 49 -1.00 3.97 13.33
C LYS A 49 0.04 4.63 12.41
N VAL A 50 0.32 4.01 11.25
CA VAL A 50 1.21 4.58 10.24
C VAL A 50 0.55 5.78 9.55
N MET A 51 -0.72 5.67 9.16
CA MET A 51 -1.47 6.74 8.52
C MET A 51 -1.71 7.95 9.44
N GLY A 52 -1.75 7.74 10.76
CA GLY A 52 -1.76 8.82 11.75
C GLY A 52 -0.43 9.59 11.87
N LYS A 53 0.66 9.08 11.28
CA LYS A 53 2.00 9.71 11.29
C LYS A 53 2.48 10.15 9.92
N VAL A 54 2.04 9.45 8.88
CA VAL A 54 2.44 9.63 7.49
C VAL A 54 1.17 9.72 6.68
N ASP A 55 1.02 10.78 5.90
CA ASP A 55 -0.16 10.96 5.07
C ASP A 55 -0.27 9.86 4.00
N ALA A 56 -1.52 9.55 3.61
CA ALA A 56 -1.78 8.52 2.62
C ALA A 56 -1.08 8.77 1.28
N SER A 57 -0.87 10.04 0.90
CA SER A 57 -0.21 10.41 -0.36
C SER A 57 1.27 10.02 -0.35
N THR A 58 1.98 10.27 0.76
CA THR A 58 3.37 9.82 0.94
C THR A 58 3.49 8.29 0.89
N ILE A 59 2.51 7.54 1.40
CA ILE A 59 2.49 6.07 1.31
C ILE A 59 2.36 5.60 -0.15
N PHE A 60 1.50 6.25 -0.95
CA PHE A 60 1.37 5.96 -2.37
C PHE A 60 2.67 6.23 -3.15
N ASP A 61 3.34 7.33 -2.83
CA ASP A 61 4.61 7.70 -3.48
C ASP A 61 5.72 6.70 -3.13
N ALA A 62 5.81 6.29 -1.86
CA ALA A 62 6.74 5.27 -1.40
C ALA A 62 6.51 3.91 -2.10
N LYS A 63 5.24 3.51 -2.26
CA LYS A 63 4.87 2.29 -3.00
C LYS A 63 5.32 2.36 -4.45
N ASP A 64 5.09 3.48 -5.14
CA ASP A 64 5.54 3.65 -6.52
C ASP A 64 7.06 3.54 -6.66
N ILE A 65 7.81 4.14 -5.74
CA ILE A 65 9.28 4.03 -5.73
C ILE A 65 9.68 2.56 -5.54
N TYR A 66 9.06 1.86 -4.59
CA TYR A 66 9.32 0.43 -4.37
C TYR A 66 9.04 -0.42 -5.62
N ASP A 67 7.89 -0.23 -6.27
CA ASP A 67 7.51 -0.99 -7.47
C ASP A 67 8.47 -0.74 -8.63
N LYS A 68 8.90 0.51 -8.84
CA LYS A 68 9.94 0.84 -9.84
C LYS A 68 11.28 0.17 -9.53
N LEU A 69 11.70 0.19 -8.26
CA LEU A 69 12.95 -0.45 -7.85
C LEU A 69 12.88 -1.97 -8.01
N LYS A 70 11.75 -2.58 -7.67
CA LYS A 70 11.50 -4.01 -7.86
C LYS A 70 11.52 -4.39 -9.35
N ALA A 71 10.86 -3.60 -10.20
CA ALA A 71 10.89 -3.80 -11.64
C ALA A 71 12.29 -3.64 -12.24
N ALA A 72 13.04 -2.62 -11.81
CA ALA A 72 14.42 -2.40 -12.26
C ALA A 72 15.39 -3.49 -11.78
N LYS A 73 15.11 -4.12 -10.64
CA LYS A 73 15.87 -5.29 -10.17
C LYS A 73 15.54 -6.54 -10.98
N SER A 74 14.26 -6.72 -11.34
CA SER A 74 13.80 -7.83 -12.18
C SER A 74 14.24 -7.75 -13.65
N SER A 75 14.65 -6.58 -14.14
CA SER A 75 15.15 -6.41 -15.52
C SER A 75 16.65 -6.65 -15.69
N LYS A 76 17.34 -7.05 -14.61
CA LYS A 76 18.78 -7.35 -14.60
C LYS A 76 19.10 -8.85 -14.51
N ASP A 77 18.08 -9.69 -14.32
CA ASP A 77 18.12 -11.15 -14.51
C ASP A 77 17.61 -11.49 -15.92
#